data_AF-A0A4S2H0Y6-F1
#
_entry.id   AF-A0A4S2H0Y6-F1
#
_cell.length_a   1.000
_cell.length_b   1.000
_cell.length_c   1.000
_cell.angle_alpha   90.00
_cell.angle_beta   90.00
_cell.angle_gamma   90.00
#
_symmetry.space_group_name_H-M   'P 1'
#
loop_
_entity.id
_entity.type
_entity.pdbx_description
1 polymer ?
#
loop_
_entity_poly.entity_id
_entity_poly.type
_entity_poly.pdbx_seq_one_letter_code
_entity_poly.pdbx_strand_id
1 'polypeptide(L)'
;MSFYVRSRTGGLRSSGLLRLTTTLALAAYPAGGVLMIAGPASGLSEAASSLGGYALIALSLLCFALIAPSYFQRIAGEETRLLDERELDLRRRAYAFAYQAFTVLALLGVIYLAIATDTHPGRRIELWTPHAYEHWNTIFWGVMLYAFVLPTAWLSWAAPAPIGEDED
;
A
#
# COMPACT_ATOMS: atom_id res chain seq x y z
N MET A 1 -21.72 1.68 9.11
CA MET A 1 -21.71 0.53 10.04
C MET A 1 -20.27 0.20 10.40
N SER A 2 -19.93 0.19 11.69
CA SER A 2 -18.60 -0.19 12.19
C SER A 2 -18.66 -1.65 12.65
N PHE A 3 -18.04 -2.55 11.90
CA PHE A 3 -17.89 -3.96 12.30
C PHE A 3 -16.52 -4.17 12.94
N TYR A 4 -16.43 -5.10 13.89
CA TYR A 4 -15.19 -5.47 14.56
C TYR A 4 -14.65 -6.79 14.01
N VAL A 5 -13.36 -6.82 13.67
CA VAL A 5 -12.65 -8.01 13.19
C VAL A 5 -11.74 -8.50 14.32
N ARG A 6 -11.85 -9.77 14.69
CA ARG A 6 -11.07 -10.37 15.78
C ARG A 6 -9.61 -10.56 15.34
N SER A 7 -8.70 -9.91 16.04
CA SER A 7 -7.26 -10.20 16.00
C SER A 7 -6.98 -11.60 16.59
N ARG A 8 -5.92 -12.27 16.14
CA ARG A 8 -5.44 -13.55 16.71
C ARG A 8 -5.11 -13.43 18.21
N THR A 9 -4.82 -12.23 18.70
CA THR A 9 -4.61 -11.92 20.13
C THR A 9 -5.90 -11.66 20.90
N GLY A 10 -7.08 -11.87 20.31
CA GLY A 10 -8.38 -11.66 20.96
C GLY A 10 -8.92 -10.23 20.89
N GLY A 11 -8.14 -9.26 20.39
CA GLY A 11 -8.57 -7.86 20.27
C GLY A 11 -9.52 -7.62 19.10
N LEU A 12 -10.65 -6.97 19.36
CA LEU A 12 -11.59 -6.49 18.34
C LEU A 12 -11.01 -5.24 17.66
N ARG A 13 -10.78 -5.28 16.35
CA ARG A 13 -10.36 -4.11 15.57
C ARG A 13 -11.49 -3.61 14.69
N SER A 14 -11.82 -2.34 14.78
CA SER A 14 -12.80 -1.74 13.88
C SER A 14 -12.36 -1.87 12.43
N SER A 15 -13.27 -2.32 11.57
CA SER A 15 -13.17 -2.31 10.12
C SER A 15 -12.80 -0.93 9.58
N GLY A 16 -13.29 0.15 10.21
CA GLY A 16 -12.91 1.52 9.86
C GLY A 16 -11.42 1.79 10.10
N LEU A 17 -10.86 1.28 11.21
CA LEU A 17 -9.43 1.41 11.49
C LEU A 17 -8.59 0.65 10.47
N LEU A 18 -8.99 -0.58 10.09
CA LEU A 18 -8.28 -1.38 9.08
C LEU A 18 -8.32 -0.73 7.69
N ARG A 19 -9.44 -0.13 7.31
CA ARG A 19 -9.57 0.65 6.08
C ARG A 19 -8.68 1.87 6.09
N LEU A 20 -8.67 2.61 7.20
CA LEU A 20 -7.81 3.78 7.37
C LEU A 20 -6.34 3.41 7.30
N THR A 21 -5.89 2.39 8.04
CA THR A 21 -4.48 2.00 8.06
C THR A 21 -4.02 1.45 6.72
N THR A 22 -4.83 0.63 6.03
CA THR A 22 -4.48 0.11 4.70
C THR A 22 -4.40 1.24 3.67
N THR A 23 -5.32 2.20 3.72
CA THR A 23 -5.30 3.38 2.83
C THR A 23 -4.10 4.28 3.12
N LEU A 24 -3.82 4.57 4.40
CA LEU A 24 -2.66 5.35 4.81
C LEU A 24 -1.34 4.67 4.44
N ALA A 25 -1.24 3.34 4.59
CA ALA A 25 -0.05 2.59 4.18
C ALA A 25 0.22 2.77 2.68
N LEU A 26 -0.82 2.63 1.84
CA LEU A 26 -0.69 2.77 0.39
C LEU A 26 -0.46 4.22 -0.06
N ALA A 27 -1.02 5.22 0.63
CA ALA A 27 -0.91 6.62 0.23
C ALA A 27 0.34 7.32 0.78
N ALA A 28 0.72 7.04 2.03
CA ALA A 28 1.82 7.75 2.69
C ALA A 28 3.18 7.40 2.09
N TYR A 29 3.37 6.15 1.62
CA TYR A 29 4.64 5.75 1.00
C TYR A 29 4.96 6.53 -0.29
N PRO A 30 4.09 6.54 -1.32
CA PRO A 30 4.35 7.33 -2.52
C PRO A 30 4.37 8.82 -2.23
N ALA A 31 3.55 9.33 -1.32
CA ALA A 31 3.61 10.74 -0.91
C ALA A 31 4.97 11.11 -0.30
N GLY A 32 5.52 10.24 0.55
CA GLY A 32 6.87 10.42 1.11
C GLY A 32 7.95 10.41 0.05
N GLY A 33 7.89 9.45 -0.89
CA GLY A 33 8.82 9.39 -2.03
C GLY A 33 8.75 10.63 -2.93
N VAL A 34 7.55 11.11 -3.26
CA VAL A 34 7.35 12.34 -4.04
C VAL A 34 7.89 13.56 -3.31
N LEU A 35 7.68 13.67 -1.99
CA LEU A 35 8.19 14.79 -1.20
C LEU A 35 9.72 14.84 -1.17
N MET A 36 10.37 13.67 -1.15
CA MET A 36 11.84 13.58 -1.24
C MET A 36 12.37 13.94 -2.63
N ILE A 37 11.61 13.62 -3.69
CA ILE A 37 12.01 13.89 -5.08
C ILE A 37 11.73 15.33 -5.50
N ALA A 38 10.57 15.87 -5.14
CA ALA A 38 10.11 17.21 -5.53
C ALA A 38 10.45 18.29 -4.50
N GLY A 39 11.13 17.91 -3.41
CA GLY A 39 11.55 18.82 -2.36
C GLY A 39 12.56 19.86 -2.85
N PRO A 40 12.61 21.04 -2.22
CA PRO A 40 13.58 22.08 -2.58
C PRO A 40 15.02 21.59 -2.34
N ALA A 41 15.90 21.91 -3.28
CA ALA A 41 17.25 21.32 -3.40
C ALA A 41 18.33 21.94 -2.49
N SER A 42 17.99 22.93 -1.65
CA SER A 42 18.97 23.50 -0.72
C SER A 42 18.33 24.18 0.50
N GLY A 43 19.07 24.20 1.60
CA GLY A 43 18.76 24.97 2.81
C GLY A 43 17.83 24.27 3.80
N LEU A 44 17.26 25.03 4.74
CA LEU A 44 16.36 24.51 5.79
C LEU A 44 15.12 23.81 5.21
N SER A 45 14.70 24.20 4.01
CA SER A 45 13.57 23.59 3.32
C SER A 45 13.86 22.19 2.80
N GLU A 46 15.10 21.91 2.39
CA GLU A 46 15.55 20.57 1.97
C GLU A 46 15.53 19.60 3.15
N ALA A 47 16.02 20.06 4.30
CA ALA A 47 15.98 19.29 5.54
C ALA A 47 14.54 18.99 5.96
N ALA A 48 13.63 19.96 5.82
CA ALA A 48 12.22 19.79 6.14
C ALA A 48 11.50 18.82 5.20
N SER A 49 11.73 18.89 3.88
CA SER A 49 11.13 17.95 2.91
C SER A 49 11.66 16.54 3.10
N SER A 50 12.96 16.38 3.38
CA SER A 50 13.57 15.08 3.64
C SER A 50 13.02 14.46 4.92
N LEU A 51 12.96 15.22 6.01
CA LEU A 51 12.38 14.76 7.27
C LEU A 51 10.90 14.40 7.11
N GLY A 52 10.13 15.22 6.41
CA GLY A 52 8.72 14.96 6.10
C GLY A 52 8.54 13.70 5.25
N GLY A 53 9.40 13.50 4.25
CA GLY A 53 9.38 12.34 3.37
C GLY A 53 9.65 11.04 4.14
N TYR A 54 10.71 11.03 4.95
CA TYR A 54 11.00 9.90 5.84
C TYR A 54 9.91 9.66 6.88
N ALA A 55 9.30 10.71 7.44
CA ALA A 55 8.20 10.57 8.39
C ALA A 55 6.97 9.91 7.74
N LEU A 56 6.65 10.24 6.49
CA LEU A 56 5.55 9.62 5.74
C LEU A 56 5.85 8.16 5.39
N ILE A 57 7.08 7.85 4.98
CA ILE A 57 7.52 6.47 4.74
C ILE A 57 7.44 5.66 6.05
N ALA A 58 7.94 6.22 7.16
CA ALA A 58 7.87 5.59 8.48
C ALA A 58 6.41 5.38 8.94
N LEU A 59 5.53 6.34 8.70
CA LEU A 59 4.10 6.21 8.96
C LEU A 59 3.47 5.08 8.15
N SER A 60 3.84 4.95 6.88
CA SER A 60 3.39 3.85 6.03
C SER A 60 3.83 2.49 6.58
N LEU A 61 5.10 2.36 6.96
CA LEU A 61 5.65 1.13 7.56
C LEU A 61 5.00 0.82 8.91
N LEU A 62 4.71 1.84 9.73
CA LEU A 62 3.99 1.68 10.98
C LEU A 62 2.55 1.19 10.74
N CYS A 63 1.86 1.76 9.75
CA CYS A 63 0.53 1.29 9.35
C CYS A 63 0.59 -0.18 8.89
N PHE A 64 1.59 -0.56 8.10
CA PHE A 64 1.81 -1.94 7.71
C PHE A 64 2.07 -2.86 8.91
N ALA A 65 2.94 -2.46 9.84
CA ALA A 65 3.20 -3.22 11.06
C ALA A 65 1.93 -3.40 11.92
N LEU A 66 1.04 -2.39 11.93
CA LEU A 66 -0.27 -2.51 12.57
C LEU A 66 -1.19 -3.45 11.82
N ILE A 67 -1.15 -3.51 10.49
CA ILE A 67 -1.97 -4.41 9.66
C ILE A 67 -1.47 -5.86 9.73
N ALA A 68 -0.16 -6.07 9.85
CA ALA A 68 0.49 -7.39 9.80
C ALA A 68 -0.15 -8.46 10.71
N PRO A 69 -0.49 -8.20 12.00
CA PRO A 69 -1.15 -9.18 12.86
C PRO A 69 -2.68 -9.28 12.67
N SER A 70 -3.25 -8.67 11.63
CA SER A 70 -4.70 -8.67 11.40
C SER A 70 -5.20 -9.99 10.77
N TYR A 71 -6.47 -10.30 11.02
CA TYR A 71 -7.15 -11.44 10.40
C TYR A 71 -7.16 -11.38 8.86
N PHE A 72 -7.29 -10.20 8.27
CA PHE A 72 -7.23 -10.06 6.80
C PHE A 72 -5.83 -10.33 6.25
N GLN A 73 -4.78 -9.91 6.97
CA GLN A 73 -3.41 -10.29 6.58
C GLN A 73 -3.20 -11.80 6.69
N ARG A 74 -3.81 -12.46 7.68
CA ARG A 74 -3.79 -13.92 7.78
C ARG A 74 -4.40 -14.57 6.54
N ILE A 75 -5.61 -14.16 6.15
CA ILE A 75 -6.26 -14.70 4.93
C ILE A 75 -5.36 -14.54 3.70
N ALA A 76 -4.67 -13.41 3.57
CA ALA A 76 -3.75 -13.18 2.47
C ALA A 76 -2.49 -14.07 2.55
N GLY A 77 -1.85 -14.16 3.72
CA GLY A 77 -0.50 -14.72 3.89
C GLY A 77 -0.41 -16.16 4.41
N GLU A 78 -1.48 -16.74 4.95
CA GLU A 78 -1.47 -18.08 5.57
C GLU A 78 -1.40 -19.20 4.51
N GLU A 79 -0.99 -20.40 4.92
CA GLU A 79 -1.03 -21.60 4.09
C GLU A 79 -2.47 -21.98 3.70
N THR A 80 -2.69 -22.35 2.44
CA THR A 80 -4.02 -22.69 1.87
C THR A 80 -4.76 -23.76 2.66
N ARG A 81 -4.04 -24.73 3.25
CA ARG A 81 -4.63 -25.84 4.03
C ARG A 81 -5.20 -25.42 5.39
N LEU A 82 -4.85 -24.23 5.87
CA LEU A 82 -5.29 -23.69 7.16
C LEU A 82 -6.46 -22.69 7.00
N LEU A 83 -6.93 -22.51 5.76
CA LEU A 83 -8.00 -21.58 5.42
C LEU A 83 -9.28 -22.37 5.11
N ASP A 84 -10.39 -21.90 5.66
CA ASP A 84 -11.72 -22.45 5.35
C ASP A 84 -12.11 -22.10 3.90
N GLU A 85 -13.08 -22.82 3.32
CA GLU A 85 -13.53 -22.60 1.94
C GLU A 85 -13.95 -21.14 1.65
N ARG A 86 -14.61 -20.50 2.63
CA ARG A 86 -14.98 -19.09 2.55
C ARG A 86 -13.76 -18.16 2.54
N GLU A 87 -12.76 -18.44 3.36
CA GLU A 87 -11.53 -17.66 3.42
C GLU A 87 -10.71 -17.83 2.13
N LEU A 88 -10.73 -19.03 1.54
CA LEU A 88 -10.11 -19.30 0.24
C LEU A 88 -10.75 -18.50 -0.90
N ASP A 89 -12.07 -18.40 -0.95
CA ASP A 89 -12.75 -17.59 -1.95
C ASP A 89 -12.44 -16.10 -1.77
N LEU A 90 -12.46 -15.60 -0.54
CA LEU A 90 -12.05 -14.22 -0.22
C LEU A 90 -10.60 -13.95 -0.65
N ARG A 91 -9.68 -14.87 -0.36
CA ARG A 91 -8.29 -14.79 -0.79
C ARG A 91 -8.19 -14.73 -2.31
N ARG A 92 -8.86 -15.62 -3.04
CA ARG A 92 -8.81 -15.66 -4.52
C ARG A 92 -9.26 -14.33 -5.13
N ARG A 93 -10.37 -13.77 -4.64
CA ARG A 93 -10.88 -12.47 -5.11
C ARG A 93 -9.90 -11.33 -4.78
N ALA A 94 -9.35 -11.32 -3.57
CA ALA A 94 -8.37 -10.33 -3.15
C ALA A 94 -7.10 -10.35 -4.01
N TYR A 95 -6.57 -11.55 -4.29
CA TYR A 95 -5.39 -11.72 -5.15
C TYR A 95 -5.68 -11.42 -6.62
N ALA A 96 -6.88 -11.75 -7.13
CA ALA A 96 -7.27 -11.38 -8.49
C ALA A 96 -7.32 -9.85 -8.65
N PHE A 97 -7.90 -9.13 -7.68
CA PHE A 97 -7.89 -7.68 -7.66
C PHE A 97 -6.47 -7.12 -7.54
N ALA A 98 -5.67 -7.63 -6.59
CA ALA A 98 -4.30 -7.16 -6.39
C ALA A 98 -3.46 -7.35 -7.66
N TYR A 99 -3.59 -8.50 -8.33
CA TYR A 99 -2.95 -8.77 -9.61
C TYR A 99 -3.36 -7.74 -10.67
N GLN A 100 -4.65 -7.51 -10.86
CA GLN A 100 -5.15 -6.51 -11.82
C GLN A 100 -4.62 -5.10 -11.51
N ALA A 101 -4.67 -4.67 -10.25
CA ALA A 101 -4.15 -3.38 -9.81
C ALA A 101 -2.64 -3.27 -10.08
N PHE A 102 -1.88 -4.32 -9.78
CA PHE A 102 -0.45 -4.39 -10.08
C PHE A 102 -0.14 -4.32 -11.56
N THR A 103 -0.88 -5.05 -12.39
CA THR A 103 -0.70 -5.02 -13.85
C THR A 103 -0.93 -3.62 -14.40
N VAL A 104 -1.99 -2.94 -13.95
CA VAL A 104 -2.27 -1.56 -14.36
C VAL A 104 -1.17 -0.62 -13.90
N LEU A 105 -0.73 -0.70 -12.64
CA LEU A 105 0.36 0.15 -12.11
C LEU A 105 1.68 -0.10 -12.83
N ALA A 106 2.02 -1.36 -13.10
CA ALA A 106 3.22 -1.71 -13.85
C ALA A 106 3.17 -1.18 -15.28
N LEU A 107 2.03 -1.33 -15.97
CA LEU A 107 1.83 -0.80 -17.31
C LEU A 107 1.96 0.73 -17.33
N LEU A 108 1.32 1.43 -16.40
CA LEU A 108 1.44 2.88 -16.25
C LEU A 108 2.89 3.30 -15.96
N GLY A 109 3.60 2.55 -15.12
CA GLY A 109 5.01 2.79 -14.82
C GLY A 109 5.91 2.63 -16.05
N VAL A 110 5.70 1.60 -16.86
CA VAL A 110 6.44 1.39 -18.12
C VAL A 110 6.12 2.50 -19.13
N ILE A 111 4.85 2.86 -19.31
CA ILE A 111 4.44 3.96 -20.19
C ILE A 111 5.07 5.28 -19.72
N TYR A 112 5.02 5.57 -18.41
CA TYR A 112 5.63 6.76 -17.83
C TYR A 112 7.13 6.81 -18.11
N LEU A 113 7.86 5.72 -17.84
CA LEU A 113 9.30 5.66 -18.07
C LEU A 113 9.63 5.82 -19.55
N ALA A 114 8.89 5.17 -20.45
CA ALA A 114 9.11 5.30 -21.89
C ALA A 114 8.97 6.75 -22.36
N ILE A 115 7.91 7.45 -21.92
CA ILE A 115 7.70 8.87 -22.22
C ILE A 115 8.82 9.72 -21.58
N ALA A 116 9.14 9.48 -20.31
CA ALA A 116 10.13 10.25 -19.57
C ALA A 116 11.54 10.13 -20.16
N THR A 117 11.91 8.95 -20.68
CA THR A 117 13.19 8.73 -21.35
C THR A 117 13.26 9.35 -22.76
N ASP A 118 12.11 9.50 -23.44
CA ASP A 118 12.03 10.13 -24.76
C ASP A 118 11.98 11.68 -24.67
N THR A 119 11.58 12.22 -23.51
CA THR A 119 11.62 13.67 -23.28
C THR A 119 13.06 14.14 -23.05
N HIS A 120 13.69 14.65 -24.11
CA HIS A 120 15.00 15.31 -24.01
C HIS A 120 14.97 16.59 -23.15
N PRO A 121 16.09 16.92 -22.48
CA PRO A 121 16.27 18.20 -21.82
C PRO A 121 16.05 19.34 -22.82
N GLY A 122 15.05 20.22 -22.56
CA GLY A 122 14.70 21.35 -23.43
C GLY A 122 13.29 21.34 -24.04
N ARG A 123 12.48 20.29 -23.81
CA ARG A 123 11.02 20.33 -24.09
C ARG A 123 10.26 21.01 -22.95
N ARG A 124 9.03 21.48 -23.23
CA ARG A 124 8.14 22.18 -22.26
C ARG A 124 7.78 21.38 -21.01
N ILE A 125 7.97 20.06 -21.02
CA ILE A 125 7.66 19.16 -19.90
C ILE A 125 8.89 18.29 -19.68
N GLU A 126 9.61 18.55 -18.59
CA GLU A 126 10.68 17.71 -18.09
C GLU A 126 10.07 16.73 -17.08
N LEU A 127 10.10 15.44 -17.42
CA LEU A 127 9.59 14.37 -16.56
C LEU A 127 10.71 13.82 -15.69
N TRP A 128 10.40 13.52 -14.43
CA TRP A 128 11.38 12.93 -13.52
C TRP A 128 11.74 11.50 -13.95
N THR A 129 13.04 11.20 -14.01
CA THR A 129 13.55 9.85 -14.22
C THR A 129 14.47 9.41 -13.08
N PRO A 130 14.36 8.16 -12.59
CA PRO A 130 15.24 7.63 -11.55
C PRO A 130 16.67 7.44 -12.07
N HIS A 131 17.62 8.22 -11.56
CA HIS A 131 19.03 8.20 -11.95
C HIS A 131 19.99 7.77 -10.82
N ALA A 132 19.55 7.83 -9.57
CA ALA A 132 20.32 7.44 -8.40
C ALA A 132 19.83 6.11 -7.81
N TYR A 133 20.70 5.41 -7.08
CA TYR A 133 20.36 4.18 -6.36
C TYR A 133 19.17 4.39 -5.41
N GLU A 134 19.12 5.52 -4.71
CA GLU A 134 18.06 5.84 -3.75
C GLU A 134 16.68 5.93 -4.39
N HIS A 135 16.59 6.41 -5.64
CA HIS A 135 15.34 6.49 -6.39
C HIS A 135 14.81 5.10 -6.70
N TRP A 136 15.69 4.21 -7.19
CA TRP A 136 15.34 2.82 -7.46
C TRP A 136 14.99 2.04 -6.20
N ASN A 137 15.74 2.25 -5.12
CA ASN A 137 15.46 1.65 -3.81
C ASN A 137 14.05 2.06 -3.32
N THR A 138 13.69 3.34 -3.43
CA THR A 138 12.36 3.84 -3.06
C THR A 138 11.25 3.20 -3.89
N ILE A 139 11.44 3.10 -5.21
CA ILE A 139 10.46 2.42 -6.09
C ILE A 139 10.30 0.95 -5.71
N PHE A 140 11.42 0.23 -5.52
CA PHE A 140 11.42 -1.19 -5.17
C PHE A 140 10.64 -1.48 -3.88
N TRP A 141 10.94 -0.75 -2.80
CA TRP A 141 10.26 -0.93 -1.53
C TRP A 141 8.78 -0.52 -1.61
N GLY A 142 8.44 0.48 -2.42
CA GLY A 142 7.05 0.85 -2.70
C GLY A 142 6.28 -0.27 -3.39
N VAL A 143 6.85 -0.87 -4.43
CA VAL A 143 6.26 -2.03 -5.13
C VAL A 143 6.07 -3.19 -4.16
N MET A 144 7.08 -3.49 -3.34
CA MET A 144 7.01 -4.57 -2.36
C MET A 144 5.94 -4.32 -1.29
N LEU A 145 5.84 -3.09 -0.79
CA LEU A 145 4.78 -2.69 0.16
C LEU A 145 3.39 -2.89 -0.45
N TYR A 146 3.18 -2.43 -1.69
CA TYR A 146 1.91 -2.61 -2.39
C TYR A 146 1.58 -4.11 -2.53
N ALA A 147 2.59 -4.98 -2.73
CA ALA A 147 2.39 -6.41 -2.93
C ALA A 147 1.85 -7.08 -1.66
N PHE A 148 2.32 -6.62 -0.51
CA PHE A 148 1.84 -7.10 0.78
C PHE A 148 0.50 -6.48 1.21
N VAL A 149 0.26 -5.22 0.87
CA VAL A 149 -0.89 -4.47 1.42
C VAL A 149 -2.13 -4.56 0.54
N LEU A 150 -2.01 -4.64 -0.80
CA LEU A 150 -3.17 -4.59 -1.70
C LEU A 150 -4.22 -5.69 -1.46
N PRO A 151 -3.87 -6.97 -1.28
CA PRO A 151 -4.87 -8.00 -0.97
C PRO A 151 -5.62 -7.68 0.33
N THR A 152 -4.89 -7.21 1.35
CA THR A 152 -5.45 -6.88 2.66
C THR A 152 -6.28 -5.60 2.63
N ALA A 153 -5.91 -4.62 1.81
CA ALA A 153 -6.71 -3.44 1.54
C ALA A 153 -8.03 -3.83 0.85
N TRP A 154 -7.98 -4.69 -0.17
CA TRP A 154 -9.20 -5.17 -0.81
C TRP A 154 -10.12 -5.87 0.19
N LEU A 155 -9.57 -6.77 1.03
CA LEU A 155 -10.35 -7.43 2.08
C LEU A 155 -10.95 -6.45 3.09
N SER A 156 -10.22 -5.39 3.49
CA SER A 156 -10.75 -4.41 4.46
C SER A 156 -11.94 -3.61 3.92
N TRP A 157 -12.00 -3.40 2.60
CA TRP A 157 -13.05 -2.63 1.93
C TRP A 157 -14.19 -3.49 1.39
N ALA A 158 -13.89 -4.65 0.82
CA ALA A 158 -14.82 -5.49 0.06
C ALA A 158 -15.29 -6.74 0.80
N ALA A 159 -14.63 -7.15 1.89
CA ALA A 159 -15.11 -8.31 2.64
C ALA A 159 -16.51 -8.02 3.22
N PRO A 160 -17.47 -8.95 3.06
CA PRO A 160 -18.78 -8.83 3.70
C PRO A 160 -18.61 -8.76 5.21
N ALA A 161 -19.53 -8.06 5.88
CA ALA A 161 -19.56 -8.03 7.34
C ALA A 161 -19.50 -9.46 7.89
N PRO A 162 -18.78 -9.71 9.00
CA PRO A 162 -18.96 -10.94 9.75
C PRO A 162 -20.45 -11.08 10.01
N ILE A 163 -21.03 -12.24 9.70
CA ILE A 163 -22.39 -12.54 10.15
C ILE A 163 -22.24 -12.70 11.65
N GLY A 164 -22.51 -11.63 12.39
CA GLY A 164 -22.77 -11.72 13.81
C GLY A 164 -24.05 -12.50 13.99
N GLU A 165 -24.06 -13.36 15.00
CA GLU A 165 -25.27 -13.92 15.58
C GLU A 165 -26.12 -12.75 16.11
N ASP A 166 -26.83 -12.05 15.21
CA ASP A 166 -27.92 -11.15 15.54
C ASP A 166 -29.23 -11.97 15.54
N GLU A 167 -29.22 -13.12 16.23
CA GLU A 167 -30.42 -13.88 16.60
C GLU A 167 -30.44 -14.01 18.12
N ASP A 168 -30.98 -12.98 18.78
CA ASP A 168 -31.79 -13.07 20.00
C ASP A 168 -32.89 -12.00 19.93
#